data_AF-A0A9P6KC49-F1
#
_entry.id   AF-A0A9P6KC49-F1
#
_cell.length_a   1.000
_cell.length_b   1.000
_cell.length_c   1.000
_cell.angle_alpha   90.00
_cell.angle_beta   90.00
_cell.angle_gamma   90.00
#
_symmetry.space_group_name_H-M   'P 1'
#
loop_
_entity.id
_entity.type
_entity.pdbx_description
1 polymer ?
#
loop_
_entity_poly.entity_id
_entity_poly.type
_entity_poly.pdbx_seq_one_letter_code
_entity_poly.pdbx_strand_id
1 'polypeptide(L)'
;MYADAFGQEDFSDFIAEVNEGLNGADLEIRKAADEITGIPVMALTNTNGEKIAQVATSYNPTELEYFKHLLDLIVTADDEVYCISSTAALHETGRLKNKEDKPLSLTKREAELILDRFVADKWLIRSTAGAYSLSMRALLELQTYLKETYDEQIQECTLCMEIITKGQR
;
A
#
# COMPACT_ATOMS: atom_id res chain seq x y z
N MET A 1 -16.63 28.65 -30.72
CA MET A 1 -15.67 28.72 -29.61
C MET A 1 -15.47 27.28 -29.17
N TYR A 2 -14.49 26.61 -29.77
CA TYR A 2 -14.19 25.21 -29.45
C TYR A 2 -13.47 25.21 -28.10
N ALA A 3 -13.91 24.38 -27.17
CA ALA A 3 -13.14 24.11 -25.96
C ALA A 3 -11.80 23.52 -26.42
N ASP A 4 -10.69 24.12 -25.99
CA ASP A 4 -9.36 23.54 -26.18
C ASP A 4 -9.40 22.11 -25.63
N ALA A 5 -9.05 21.16 -26.48
CA ALA A 5 -8.97 19.76 -26.09
C ALA A 5 -7.75 19.60 -25.20
N PHE A 6 -7.98 19.55 -23.89
CA PHE A 6 -6.93 19.34 -22.89
C PHE A 6 -6.17 18.05 -23.20
N GLY A 7 -4.96 18.19 -23.74
CA GLY A 7 -4.15 17.11 -24.26
C GLY A 7 -3.38 16.36 -23.17
N GLN A 8 -2.73 15.26 -23.55
CA GLN A 8 -1.90 14.48 -22.62
C GLN A 8 -0.66 15.26 -22.14
N GLU A 9 -0.11 16.12 -23.00
CA GLU A 9 0.99 17.04 -22.66
C GLU A 9 0.51 18.11 -21.68
N ASP A 10 -0.62 18.78 -21.97
CA ASP A 10 -1.24 19.77 -21.06
C ASP A 10 -1.53 19.18 -19.68
N PHE A 11 -1.95 17.92 -19.62
CA PHE A 11 -2.18 17.23 -18.34
C PHE A 11 -0.88 16.89 -17.61
N SER A 12 0.19 16.55 -18.33
CA SER A 12 1.49 16.28 -17.71
C SER A 12 2.05 17.55 -17.08
N ASP A 13 1.98 18.66 -17.81
CA ASP A 13 2.47 19.97 -17.35
C ASP A 13 1.65 20.47 -16.16
N PHE A 14 0.32 20.30 -16.19
CA PHE A 14 -0.54 20.62 -15.06
C PHE A 14 -0.17 19.83 -13.80
N ILE A 15 0.09 18.52 -13.92
CA ILE A 15 0.49 17.70 -12.76
C ILE A 15 1.86 18.11 -12.24
N ALA A 16 2.79 18.49 -13.13
CA ALA A 16 4.11 19.00 -12.73
C ALA A 16 3.97 20.31 -11.92
N GLU A 17 3.18 21.27 -12.41
CA GLU A 17 2.91 22.52 -11.69
C GLU A 17 2.27 22.29 -10.31
N VAL A 18 1.31 21.36 -10.22
CA VAL A 18 0.70 20.99 -8.95
C VAL A 18 1.74 20.37 -7.99
N ASN A 19 2.61 19.48 -8.47
CA ASN A 19 3.66 18.88 -7.66
C ASN A 19 4.68 19.90 -7.16
N GLU A 20 5.04 20.90 -7.97
CA GLU A 20 5.89 22.01 -7.52
C GLU A 20 5.28 22.75 -6.31
N GLY A 21 3.96 22.98 -6.34
CA GLY A 21 3.24 23.58 -5.21
C GLY A 21 3.11 22.69 -3.98
N LEU A 22 3.02 21.37 -4.17
CA LEU A 22 2.88 20.40 -3.08
C LEU A 22 4.20 20.06 -2.38
N ASN A 23 5.34 20.28 -3.03
CA ASN A 23 6.67 19.98 -2.47
C ASN A 23 6.90 20.60 -1.08
N GLY A 24 6.37 21.81 -0.82
CA GLY A 24 6.51 22.47 0.48
C GLY A 24 5.75 21.81 1.64
N ALA A 25 4.86 20.86 1.33
CA ALA A 25 4.08 20.09 2.30
C ALA A 25 4.48 18.62 2.37
N ASP A 26 5.62 18.24 1.76
CA ASP A 26 6.05 16.86 1.58
C ASP A 26 4.96 15.99 0.91
N LEU A 27 4.28 16.52 -0.11
CA LEU A 27 3.26 15.80 -0.86
C LEU A 27 3.62 15.76 -2.35
N GLU A 28 3.26 14.69 -3.04
CA GLU A 28 3.30 14.63 -4.51
C GLU A 28 2.13 13.79 -5.05
N ILE A 29 1.62 14.16 -6.22
CA ILE A 29 0.75 13.31 -7.03
C ILE A 29 1.62 12.37 -7.87
N ARG A 30 1.52 11.06 -7.60
CA ARG A 30 2.18 9.99 -8.36
C ARG A 30 1.21 9.35 -9.33
N LYS A 31 1.71 8.99 -10.51
CA LYS A 31 1.02 8.18 -11.52
C LYS A 31 1.62 6.77 -11.52
N ALA A 32 0.77 5.75 -11.56
CA ALA A 32 1.19 4.38 -11.79
C ALA A 32 0.15 3.65 -12.65
N ALA A 33 0.44 2.41 -13.03
CA ALA A 33 -0.54 1.52 -13.65
C ALA A 33 -0.94 0.45 -12.63
N ASP A 34 -2.23 0.15 -12.53
CA ASP A 34 -2.69 -0.98 -11.73
C ASP A 34 -2.14 -2.29 -12.30
N GLU A 35 -1.44 -3.07 -11.48
CA GLU A 35 -0.70 -4.26 -11.93
C GLU A 35 -1.61 -5.38 -12.49
N ILE A 36 -2.92 -5.33 -12.22
CA ILE A 36 -3.88 -6.34 -12.69
C ILE A 36 -4.55 -5.87 -13.97
N THR A 37 -5.02 -4.62 -13.99
CA THR A 37 -5.86 -4.09 -15.07
C THR A 37 -5.09 -3.27 -16.09
N GLY A 38 -3.90 -2.81 -15.75
CA GLY A 38 -3.10 -1.86 -16.54
C GLY A 38 -3.68 -0.45 -16.58
N ILE A 39 -4.79 -0.19 -15.88
CA ILE A 39 -5.45 1.11 -15.88
C ILE A 39 -4.60 2.11 -15.10
N PRO A 40 -4.33 3.32 -15.66
CA PRO A 40 -3.62 4.36 -14.95
C PRO A 40 -4.33 4.75 -13.65
N VAL A 41 -3.58 4.79 -12.56
CA VAL A 41 -4.00 5.26 -11.24
C VAL A 41 -3.19 6.48 -10.84
N MET A 42 -3.80 7.35 -10.06
CA MET A 42 -3.13 8.49 -9.45
C MET A 42 -3.38 8.50 -7.95
N ALA A 43 -2.35 8.78 -7.17
CA ALA A 43 -2.43 8.90 -5.73
C ALA A 43 -1.71 10.16 -5.28
N LEU A 44 -2.28 10.86 -4.29
CA LEU A 44 -1.58 11.87 -3.53
C LEU A 44 -0.80 11.16 -2.43
N THR A 45 0.51 11.20 -2.52
CA THR A 45 1.42 10.49 -1.62
C THR A 45 2.20 11.48 -0.78
N ASN A 46 2.54 11.07 0.44
CA ASN A 46 3.48 11.79 1.27
C ASN A 46 4.92 11.40 0.87
N THR A 47 5.80 12.38 0.69
CA THR A 47 7.21 12.18 0.36
C THR A 47 8.09 12.10 1.60
N ASN A 48 7.57 12.45 2.78
CA ASN A 48 8.22 12.27 4.07
C ASN A 48 8.27 10.78 4.46
N GLY A 49 9.40 10.30 4.97
CA GLY A 49 9.67 8.89 5.27
C GLY A 49 8.86 8.29 6.44
N GLU A 50 8.23 9.10 7.29
CA GLU A 50 7.42 8.62 8.43
C GLU A 50 6.01 8.11 8.02
N LYS A 51 5.93 7.30 6.97
CA LYS A 51 4.69 7.01 6.20
C LYS A 51 3.65 6.18 6.93
N ILE A 52 4.06 5.33 7.87
CA ILE A 52 3.09 4.58 8.68
C ILE A 52 2.24 5.49 9.59
N ALA A 53 2.68 6.73 9.83
CA ALA A 53 1.94 7.69 10.62
C ALA A 53 0.60 8.08 9.97
N GLN A 54 0.52 8.16 8.63
CA GLN A 54 -0.75 8.44 7.95
C GLN A 54 -1.76 7.32 8.17
N VAL A 55 -1.34 6.06 8.00
CA VAL A 55 -2.13 4.88 8.37
C VAL A 55 -2.54 4.97 9.85
N ALA A 56 -1.60 5.32 10.74
CA ALA A 56 -1.84 5.42 12.19
C ALA A 56 -2.93 6.41 12.60
N THR A 57 -3.22 7.45 11.80
CA THR A 57 -4.30 8.41 12.14
C THR A 57 -5.70 7.81 12.07
N SER A 58 -5.91 6.77 11.24
CA SER A 58 -7.23 6.19 10.96
C SER A 58 -7.54 4.93 11.76
N TYR A 59 -6.52 4.38 12.42
CA TYR A 59 -6.57 3.09 13.10
C TYR A 59 -6.11 3.20 14.55
N ASN A 60 -6.70 2.38 15.41
CA ASN A 60 -6.22 2.27 16.78
C ASN A 60 -4.84 1.55 16.81
N PRO A 61 -4.09 1.62 17.93
CA PRO A 61 -2.76 1.01 18.01
C PRO A 61 -2.74 -0.50 17.70
N THR A 62 -3.77 -1.26 18.08
CA THR A 62 -3.83 -2.71 17.83
C THR A 62 -4.08 -2.99 16.34
N GLU A 63 -4.99 -2.25 15.72
CA GLU A 63 -5.25 -2.32 14.27
C GLU A 63 -3.99 -1.97 13.47
N LEU A 64 -3.25 -0.94 13.89
CA LEU A 64 -2.02 -0.52 13.23
C LEU A 64 -0.90 -1.56 13.34
N GLU A 65 -0.71 -2.15 14.52
CA GLU A 65 0.27 -3.24 14.67
C GLU A 65 -0.15 -4.47 13.86
N TYR A 66 -1.45 -4.78 13.79
CA TYR A 66 -1.93 -5.85 12.92
C TYR A 66 -1.69 -5.55 11.43
N PHE A 67 -1.88 -4.30 10.99
CA PHE A 67 -1.56 -3.89 9.63
C PHE A 67 -0.07 -4.08 9.30
N LYS A 68 0.83 -3.65 10.20
CA LYS A 68 2.28 -3.85 10.04
C LYS A 68 2.64 -5.33 9.96
N HIS A 69 2.06 -6.14 10.84
CA HIS A 69 2.27 -7.58 10.84
C HIS A 69 1.82 -8.23 9.53
N LEU A 70 0.67 -7.82 9.00
CA LEU A 70 0.21 -8.29 7.70
C LEU A 70 1.12 -7.84 6.55
N LEU A 71 1.59 -6.58 6.59
CA LEU A 71 2.50 -6.05 5.59
C LEU A 71 3.80 -6.86 5.57
N ASP A 72 4.39 -7.12 6.73
CA ASP A 72 5.57 -7.97 6.89
C ASP A 72 5.38 -9.34 6.27
N LEU A 73 4.31 -10.04 6.62
CA LEU A 73 3.99 -11.36 6.10
C LEU A 73 3.71 -11.38 4.59
N ILE A 74 3.11 -10.32 4.05
CA ILE A 74 2.83 -10.20 2.63
C ILE A 74 4.13 -9.97 1.86
N VAL A 75 4.98 -9.05 2.30
CA VAL A 75 6.22 -8.68 1.59
C VAL A 75 7.28 -9.78 1.69
N THR A 76 7.34 -10.48 2.82
CA THR A 76 8.30 -11.57 3.06
C THR A 76 7.78 -12.96 2.68
N ALA A 77 6.64 -13.03 1.98
CA ALA A 77 6.07 -14.29 1.56
C ALA A 77 7.03 -15.06 0.63
N ASP A 78 7.13 -16.38 0.85
CA ASP A 78 7.96 -17.28 0.04
C ASP A 78 7.65 -17.14 -1.46
N ASP A 79 8.66 -17.36 -2.30
CA ASP A 79 8.55 -17.31 -3.76
C ASP A 79 7.99 -15.98 -4.33
N GLU A 80 8.12 -14.87 -3.58
CA GLU A 80 7.68 -13.53 -3.99
C GLU A 80 6.18 -13.50 -4.37
N VAL A 81 5.34 -14.28 -3.68
CA VAL A 81 3.89 -14.34 -3.98
C VAL A 81 3.10 -13.10 -3.54
N TYR A 82 3.71 -12.24 -2.71
CA TYR A 82 3.15 -10.99 -2.20
C TYR A 82 1.69 -11.08 -1.73
N CYS A 83 1.33 -12.18 -1.05
CA CYS A 83 -0.01 -12.35 -0.51
C CYS A 83 -0.07 -13.29 0.69
N ILE A 84 -1.15 -13.16 1.46
CA ILE A 84 -1.46 -14.02 2.61
C ILE A 84 -2.90 -14.53 2.52
N SER A 85 -3.12 -15.82 2.79
CA SER A 85 -4.49 -16.38 2.82
C SER A 85 -5.30 -15.81 4.00
N SER A 86 -6.62 -15.71 3.87
CA SER A 86 -7.49 -15.26 4.98
C SER A 86 -7.34 -16.13 6.22
N THR A 87 -7.18 -17.44 6.06
CA THR A 87 -6.97 -18.37 7.18
C THR A 87 -5.64 -18.12 7.89
N ALA A 88 -4.57 -17.82 7.15
CA ALA A 88 -3.28 -17.49 7.73
C ALA A 88 -3.37 -16.14 8.45
N ALA A 89 -3.90 -15.10 7.81
CA ALA A 89 -4.08 -13.78 8.43
C ALA A 89 -4.81 -13.86 9.78
N LEU A 90 -5.91 -14.62 9.85
CA LEU A 90 -6.67 -14.82 11.10
C LEU A 90 -5.95 -15.66 12.16
N HIS A 91 -5.00 -16.52 11.76
CA HIS A 91 -4.17 -17.26 12.70
C HIS A 91 -3.13 -16.36 13.37
N GLU A 92 -2.67 -15.34 12.66
CA GLU A 92 -1.62 -14.42 13.11
C GLU A 92 -2.07 -13.46 14.21
N THR A 93 -3.39 -13.33 14.46
CA THR A 93 -3.91 -12.54 15.58
C THR A 93 -3.41 -13.03 16.94
N GLY A 94 -3.12 -14.34 17.06
CA GLY A 94 -2.55 -14.94 18.27
C GLY A 94 -1.05 -14.74 18.44
N ARG A 95 -0.36 -14.21 17.42
CA ARG A 95 1.08 -13.93 17.41
C ARG A 95 1.38 -12.42 17.47
N LEU A 96 0.34 -11.60 17.49
CA LEU A 96 0.47 -10.15 17.50
C LEU A 96 1.10 -9.67 18.80
N LYS A 97 2.12 -8.84 18.68
CA LYS A 97 2.79 -8.20 19.81
C LYS A 97 2.92 -6.70 19.55
N ASN A 98 2.99 -5.92 20.62
CA ASN A 98 3.32 -4.51 20.51
C ASN A 98 4.84 -4.30 20.48
N LYS A 99 5.28 -3.03 20.35
CA LYS A 99 6.69 -2.64 20.35
C LYS A 99 7.50 -3.05 21.60
N GLU A 100 6.83 -3.38 22.70
CA GLU A 100 7.45 -3.84 23.96
C GLU A 100 7.43 -5.38 24.09
N ASP A 101 7.21 -6.09 22.99
CA ASP A 101 7.05 -7.56 22.92
C ASP A 101 5.89 -8.11 23.77
N LYS A 102 4.94 -7.26 24.16
CA LYS A 102 3.74 -7.68 24.91
C LYS A 102 2.68 -8.21 23.96
N PRO A 103 2.03 -9.35 24.26
CA PRO A 103 0.94 -9.87 23.45
C PRO A 103 -0.21 -8.86 23.34
N LEU A 104 -0.70 -8.67 22.11
CA LEU A 104 -1.92 -7.92 21.83
C LEU A 104 -3.07 -8.90 21.64
N SER A 105 -4.18 -8.69 22.35
CA SER A 105 -5.36 -9.53 22.19
C SER A 105 -6.22 -8.98 21.05
N LEU A 106 -6.27 -9.73 19.95
CA LEU A 106 -7.18 -9.47 18.84
C LEU A 106 -7.96 -10.75 18.53
N THR A 107 -9.29 -10.72 18.67
CA THR A 107 -10.11 -11.87 18.36
C THR A 107 -10.19 -12.09 16.84
N LYS A 108 -10.42 -13.33 16.40
CA LYS A 108 -10.56 -13.63 14.97
C LYS A 108 -11.69 -12.83 14.32
N ARG A 109 -12.81 -12.63 15.03
CA ARG A 109 -13.95 -11.84 14.53
C ARG A 109 -13.58 -10.36 14.35
N GLU A 110 -12.83 -9.78 15.30
CA GLU A 110 -12.34 -8.40 15.15
C GLU A 110 -11.37 -8.30 13.98
N ALA A 111 -10.48 -9.28 13.82
CA ALA A 111 -9.53 -9.31 12.71
C ALA A 111 -10.22 -9.42 11.34
N GLU A 112 -11.30 -10.19 11.21
CA GLU A 112 -12.13 -10.23 9.99
C GLU A 112 -12.68 -8.83 9.65
N LEU A 113 -13.26 -8.14 10.64
CA LEU A 113 -13.79 -6.78 10.45
C LEU A 113 -12.69 -5.77 10.06
N ILE A 114 -11.50 -5.90 10.66
CA ILE A 114 -10.36 -5.04 10.35
C ILE A 114 -9.84 -5.32 8.93
N LEU A 115 -9.75 -6.59 8.52
CA LEU A 115 -9.38 -6.97 7.15
C LEU A 115 -10.37 -6.41 6.11
N ASP A 116 -11.67 -6.53 6.38
CA ASP A 116 -12.71 -5.94 5.52
C ASP A 116 -12.58 -4.42 5.43
N ARG A 117 -12.24 -3.76 6.55
CA ARG A 117 -11.98 -2.33 6.60
C ARG A 117 -10.72 -1.95 5.81
N PHE A 118 -9.62 -2.69 5.92
CA PHE A 118 -8.43 -2.46 5.09
C PHE A 118 -8.71 -2.61 3.59
N VAL A 119 -9.62 -3.51 3.21
CA VAL A 119 -10.07 -3.62 1.80
C VAL A 119 -10.95 -2.44 1.40
N ALA A 120 -11.90 -2.03 2.27
CA ALA A 120 -12.77 -0.87 2.03
C ALA A 120 -11.95 0.42 1.86
N ASP A 121 -10.97 0.61 2.75
CA ASP A 121 -10.03 1.75 2.76
C ASP A 121 -8.93 1.62 1.70
N LYS A 122 -8.97 0.58 0.86
CA LYS A 122 -8.02 0.35 -0.24
C LYS A 122 -6.58 0.20 0.22
N TRP A 123 -6.30 -0.30 1.42
CA TRP A 123 -4.95 -0.76 1.77
C TRP A 123 -4.66 -2.15 1.24
N LEU A 124 -5.67 -3.03 1.29
CA LEU A 124 -5.56 -4.40 0.80
C LEU A 124 -6.52 -4.66 -0.36
N ILE A 125 -6.19 -5.64 -1.17
CA ILE A 125 -7.10 -6.25 -2.15
C ILE A 125 -7.32 -7.70 -1.70
N ARG A 126 -8.57 -8.15 -1.72
CA ARG A 126 -8.91 -9.55 -1.50
C ARG A 126 -9.17 -10.25 -2.83
N SER A 127 -8.42 -11.32 -3.12
CA SER A 127 -8.63 -12.15 -4.31
C SER A 127 -9.88 -13.00 -4.18
N THR A 128 -10.36 -13.55 -5.30
CA THR A 128 -11.48 -14.51 -5.32
C THR A 128 -11.15 -15.81 -4.56
N ALA A 129 -9.86 -16.16 -4.47
CA ALA A 129 -9.36 -17.29 -3.68
C ALA A 129 -9.27 -16.97 -2.17
N GLY A 130 -9.60 -15.75 -1.75
CA GLY A 130 -9.61 -15.35 -0.34
C GLY A 130 -8.23 -14.97 0.21
N ALA A 131 -7.26 -14.66 -0.64
CA ALA A 131 -5.95 -14.13 -0.22
C ALA A 131 -5.95 -12.59 -0.25
N TYR A 132 -5.18 -11.98 0.64
CA TYR A 132 -4.96 -10.54 0.71
C TYR A 132 -3.59 -10.18 0.14
N SER A 133 -3.54 -9.16 -0.71
CA SER A 133 -2.30 -8.52 -1.18
C SER A 133 -2.38 -7.01 -0.90
N LEU A 134 -1.25 -6.31 -0.96
CA LEU A 134 -1.26 -4.85 -0.99
C LEU A 134 -2.03 -4.35 -2.23
N SER A 135 -2.67 -3.20 -2.09
CA SER A 135 -3.29 -2.49 -3.21
C SER A 135 -2.28 -1.52 -3.86
N MET A 136 -2.60 -0.99 -5.05
CA MET A 136 -1.82 0.10 -5.64
C MET A 136 -1.73 1.33 -4.75
N ARG A 137 -2.81 1.66 -4.01
CA ARG A 137 -2.79 2.78 -3.06
C ARG A 137 -1.73 2.54 -1.99
N ALA A 138 -1.68 1.34 -1.41
CA ALA A 138 -0.70 0.99 -0.39
C ALA A 138 0.73 1.03 -0.93
N LEU A 139 0.96 0.48 -2.13
CA LEU A 139 2.28 0.49 -2.77
C LEU A 139 2.79 1.90 -3.02
N LEU A 140 1.93 2.81 -3.49
CA LEU A 140 2.29 4.21 -3.76
C LEU A 140 2.47 5.02 -2.46
N GLU A 141 1.50 4.97 -1.55
CA GLU A 141 1.54 5.77 -0.32
C GLU A 141 2.65 5.29 0.62
N LEU A 142 2.98 4.00 0.65
CA LEU A 142 4.00 3.43 1.53
C LEU A 142 5.34 3.16 0.83
N GLN A 143 5.51 3.59 -0.42
CA GLN A 143 6.66 3.23 -1.26
C GLN A 143 8.02 3.41 -0.56
N THR A 144 8.29 4.59 0.00
CA THR A 144 9.55 4.86 0.70
C THR A 144 9.73 3.94 1.90
N TYR A 145 8.70 3.75 2.71
CA TYR A 145 8.74 2.84 3.86
C TYR A 145 9.02 1.41 3.43
N LEU A 146 8.35 0.94 2.37
CA LEU A 146 8.53 -0.40 1.82
C LEU A 146 9.95 -0.62 1.32
N LYS A 147 10.49 0.31 0.53
CA LYS A 147 11.87 0.24 0.01
C LYS A 147 12.91 0.30 1.13
N GLU A 148 12.74 1.17 2.11
CA GLU A 148 13.68 1.30 3.23
C GLU A 148 13.63 0.10 4.20
N THR A 149 12.46 -0.50 4.39
CA THR A 149 12.27 -1.59 5.37
C THR A 149 12.53 -2.97 4.77
N TYR A 150 12.25 -3.16 3.47
CA TYR A 150 12.21 -4.46 2.80
C TYR A 150 13.02 -4.48 1.48
N ASP A 151 14.15 -3.76 1.44
CA ASP A 151 15.01 -3.59 0.25
C ASP A 151 15.37 -4.94 -0.43
N GLU A 152 15.59 -5.99 0.37
CA GLU A 152 15.96 -7.31 -0.15
C GLU A 152 14.78 -8.11 -0.73
N GLN A 153 13.55 -7.79 -0.33
CA GLN A 153 12.35 -8.51 -0.74
C GLN A 153 11.63 -7.81 -1.89
N ILE A 154 11.57 -6.48 -1.85
CA ILE A 154 10.83 -5.66 -2.81
C ILE A 154 11.46 -5.72 -4.20
N GLN A 155 10.63 -5.96 -5.21
CA GLN A 155 11.01 -5.89 -6.61
C GLN A 155 10.59 -4.55 -7.22
N GLU A 156 11.39 -4.04 -8.15
CA GLU A 156 11.10 -2.81 -8.90
C GLU A 156 11.05 -3.08 -10.39
N CYS A 157 10.12 -2.43 -11.08
CA CYS A 157 10.11 -2.43 -12.53
C CYS A 157 11.30 -1.63 -13.06
N THR A 158 12.11 -2.23 -13.94
CA THR A 158 13.27 -1.55 -14.55
C THR A 158 12.91 -0.39 -15.49
N LEU A 159 11.63 -0.26 -15.87
CA LEU A 159 11.14 0.78 -16.78
C LEU A 159 10.55 1.97 -16.04
N CYS A 160 9.67 1.74 -15.07
CA CYS A 160 9.01 2.82 -14.32
C CYS A 160 9.56 3.05 -12.91
N MET A 161 10.46 2.19 -12.41
CA MET A 161 11.04 2.26 -11.05
C MET A 161 10.02 2.20 -9.90
N GLU A 162 8.80 1.74 -10.22
CA GLU A 162 7.76 1.50 -9.23
C GLU A 162 7.86 0.08 -8.68
N ILE A 163 7.40 -0.09 -7.43
CA ILE A 163 7.33 -1.40 -6.77
C ILE A 163 6.41 -2.30 -7.59
N ILE A 164 6.84 -3.54 -7.83
CA ILE A 164 6.03 -4.57 -8.47
C ILE A 164 5.76 -5.75 -7.54
N THR A 165 4.48 -6.07 -7.34
CA THR A 165 4.05 -7.23 -6.53
C THR A 165 3.37 -8.32 -7.36
N LYS A 166 3.05 -8.02 -8.62
CA LYS A 166 2.43 -8.94 -9.58
C LYS A 166 3.10 -8.79 -10.93
N GLY A 167 3.47 -9.91 -11.54
CA GLY A 167 4.12 -9.93 -12.84
C GLY A 167 4.51 -11.34 -13.25
N GLN A 168 5.02 -11.47 -14.48
CA GLN A 168 5.70 -12.67 -14.95
C GLN A 168 7.17 -12.31 -15.13
N ARG A 169 8.05 -13.19 -14.64
CA ARG A 169 9.50 -13.09 -14.85
C ARG A 169 9.87 -13.30 -16.31
#